data_AF-A0A2V8NZA6-F1
#
_entry.id   AF-A0A2V8NZA6-F1
#
_cell.length_a   1.000
_cell.length_b   1.000
_cell.length_c   1.000
_cell.angle_alpha   90.00
_cell.angle_beta   90.00
_cell.angle_gamma   90.00
#
_symmetry.space_group_name_H-M   'P 1'
#
loop_
_entity.id
_entity.type
_entity.pdbx_description
1 polymer ?
#
loop_
_entity_poly.entity_id
_entity_poly.type
_entity_poly.pdbx_seq_one_letter_code
_entity_poly.pdbx_strand_id
1 'polypeptide(L)'
;LELRDKLIPAAEAGDFCELSTENAVRASIVIQGSDSPIDDAGSPLAQQLANETVDDDRRAYELVLPHVEHVLTHTDEYESLWREAWNRIAVAVESFANGSSRVEEDQEAKLSIVTLAPDIFGSSGFHPAFHTAPFTAISHHAHGELFLIATPLDKGWAYRIDYPYYSWAETMVRPSIKRRDFNSLMTRLNELEKDGYAKWKLDSSELASAAKFSNQNGKLAASSLQPDLVAGQLRNGLLESIAVTR
;
A
#
# COMPACT_ATOMS: atom_id res chain seq x y z
N LEU A 1 -19.86 3.39 -22.83
CA LEU A 1 -20.25 2.29 -21.93
C LEU A 1 -21.18 2.88 -20.89
N GLU A 2 -22.36 2.31 -20.71
CA GLU A 2 -23.40 2.81 -19.80
C GLU A 2 -22.92 2.86 -18.33
N LEU A 3 -22.06 1.91 -17.94
CA LEU A 3 -21.48 1.81 -16.60
C LEU A 3 -20.10 2.47 -16.46
N ARG A 4 -19.66 3.27 -17.45
CA ARG A 4 -18.29 3.82 -17.48
C ARG A 4 -17.91 4.53 -16.19
N ASP A 5 -18.82 5.37 -15.68
CA ASP A 5 -18.58 6.22 -14.53
C ASP A 5 -18.60 5.47 -13.18
N LYS A 6 -18.87 4.15 -13.20
CA LYS A 6 -18.73 3.25 -12.04
C LYS A 6 -17.58 2.25 -12.22
N LEU A 7 -17.44 1.71 -13.43
CA LEU A 7 -16.38 0.76 -13.79
C LEU A 7 -14.99 1.37 -13.64
N ILE A 8 -14.77 2.59 -14.15
CA ILE A 8 -13.45 3.24 -14.07
C ILE A 8 -13.05 3.47 -12.60
N PRO A 9 -13.86 4.15 -11.76
CA PRO A 9 -13.54 4.30 -10.34
C PRO A 9 -13.27 2.99 -9.60
N ALA A 10 -14.04 1.93 -9.86
CA ALA A 10 -13.86 0.64 -9.20
C ALA A 10 -12.57 -0.07 -9.65
N ALA A 11 -12.22 0.02 -10.94
CA ALA A 11 -10.94 -0.46 -11.44
C ALA A 11 -9.77 0.34 -10.85
N GLU A 12 -9.89 1.67 -10.77
CA GLU A 12 -8.87 2.51 -10.14
C GLU A 12 -8.67 2.19 -8.65
N ALA A 13 -9.76 1.90 -7.94
CA ALA A 13 -9.69 1.47 -6.55
C ALA A 13 -8.95 0.13 -6.38
N GLY A 14 -9.23 -0.86 -7.24
CA GLY A 14 -8.59 -2.18 -7.15
C GLY A 14 -7.15 -2.21 -7.65
N ASP A 15 -6.92 -1.68 -8.85
CA ASP A 15 -5.64 -1.76 -9.53
C ASP A 15 -4.65 -0.70 -9.04
N PHE A 16 -5.11 0.42 -8.47
CA PHE A 16 -4.24 1.54 -8.11
C PHE A 16 -4.43 2.04 -6.67
N CYS A 17 -5.27 1.38 -5.87
CA CYS A 17 -5.60 1.81 -4.51
C CYS A 17 -6.15 3.25 -4.47
N GLU A 18 -6.92 3.67 -5.48
CA GLU A 18 -7.45 5.03 -5.56
C GLU A 18 -8.79 5.17 -4.81
N LEU A 19 -8.85 6.12 -3.88
CA LEU A 19 -10.07 6.45 -3.15
C LEU A 19 -10.91 7.49 -3.92
N SER A 20 -11.47 7.08 -5.06
CA SER A 20 -12.30 7.95 -5.91
C SER A 20 -13.70 8.18 -5.33
N THR A 21 -14.38 7.08 -4.95
CA THR A 21 -15.66 7.09 -4.23
C THR A 21 -15.71 5.90 -3.28
N GLU A 22 -16.49 6.00 -2.19
CA GLU A 22 -16.66 4.87 -1.27
C GLU A 22 -17.23 3.63 -1.97
N ASN A 23 -18.21 3.80 -2.85
CA ASN A 23 -18.83 2.69 -3.58
C ASN A 23 -17.83 1.99 -4.52
N ALA A 24 -16.90 2.73 -5.12
CA ALA A 24 -15.85 2.14 -5.95
C ALA A 24 -14.93 1.23 -5.13
N VAL A 25 -14.48 1.69 -3.95
CA VAL A 25 -13.64 0.88 -3.06
C VAL A 25 -14.41 -0.31 -2.51
N ARG A 26 -15.68 -0.14 -2.11
CA ARG A 26 -16.53 -1.26 -1.68
C ARG A 26 -16.68 -2.31 -2.78
N ALA A 27 -16.96 -1.89 -4.01
CA ALA A 27 -17.06 -2.82 -5.14
C ALA A 27 -15.73 -3.53 -5.41
N SER A 28 -14.61 -2.82 -5.35
CA SER A 28 -13.27 -3.41 -5.46
C SER A 28 -13.02 -4.45 -4.37
N ILE A 29 -13.32 -4.16 -3.10
CA ILE A 29 -13.18 -5.13 -2.00
C ILE A 29 -14.04 -6.38 -2.23
N VAL A 30 -15.29 -6.23 -2.68
CA VAL A 30 -16.17 -7.38 -2.99
C VAL A 30 -15.54 -8.29 -4.05
N ILE A 31 -14.90 -7.70 -5.05
CA ILE A 31 -14.32 -8.41 -6.19
C ILE A 31 -12.93 -8.97 -5.87
N GLN A 32 -12.06 -8.20 -5.24
CA GLN A 32 -10.63 -8.49 -5.05
C GLN A 32 -10.28 -8.98 -3.64
N GLY A 33 -11.10 -8.63 -2.64
CA GLY A 33 -10.98 -9.10 -1.26
C GLY A 33 -10.15 -8.25 -0.32
N SER A 34 -9.38 -7.29 -0.83
CA SER A 34 -8.43 -6.54 -0.01
C SER A 34 -8.25 -5.10 -0.48
N ASP A 35 -7.58 -4.32 0.38
CA ASP A 35 -7.11 -2.96 0.11
C ASP A 35 -5.83 -2.91 -0.74
N SER A 36 -5.32 -4.08 -1.17
CA SER A 36 -4.04 -4.17 -1.85
C SER A 36 -4.01 -5.27 -2.90
N PRO A 37 -3.62 -4.96 -4.15
CA PRO A 37 -3.46 -5.96 -5.21
C PRO A 37 -2.32 -6.96 -4.98
N ILE A 38 -1.58 -6.85 -3.87
CA ILE A 38 -0.54 -7.83 -3.47
C ILE A 38 -1.04 -8.82 -2.40
N ASP A 39 -2.27 -8.67 -1.91
CA ASP A 39 -2.87 -9.57 -0.94
C ASP A 39 -3.64 -10.67 -1.68
N ASP A 40 -3.15 -11.90 -1.57
CA ASP A 40 -3.66 -13.09 -2.28
C ASP A 40 -4.81 -13.78 -1.52
N ALA A 41 -5.68 -12.98 -0.92
CA ALA A 41 -6.83 -13.49 -0.16
C ALA A 41 -7.90 -14.15 -1.06
N GLY A 42 -7.79 -13.95 -2.39
CA GLY A 42 -8.77 -14.38 -3.38
C GLY A 42 -10.06 -13.55 -3.33
N SER A 43 -10.88 -13.67 -4.37
CA SER A 43 -12.15 -12.94 -4.49
C SER A 43 -13.20 -13.45 -3.48
N PRO A 44 -13.69 -12.62 -2.53
CA PRO A 44 -14.74 -13.02 -1.60
C PRO A 44 -16.05 -13.35 -2.32
N LEU A 45 -16.37 -12.59 -3.37
CA LEU A 45 -17.56 -12.86 -4.18
C LEU A 45 -17.46 -14.21 -4.90
N ALA A 46 -16.31 -14.55 -5.49
CA ALA A 46 -16.13 -15.86 -6.12
C ALA A 46 -16.33 -17.00 -5.11
N GLN A 47 -15.76 -16.86 -3.90
CA GLN A 47 -15.90 -17.85 -2.84
C GLN A 47 -17.36 -17.98 -2.37
N GLN A 48 -18.08 -16.87 -2.21
CA GLN A 48 -19.50 -16.87 -1.87
C GLN A 48 -20.35 -17.54 -2.96
N LEU A 49 -20.09 -17.25 -4.24
CA LEU A 49 -20.82 -17.82 -5.37
C LEU A 49 -20.55 -19.32 -5.55
N ALA A 50 -19.31 -19.76 -5.30
CA ALA A 50 -18.93 -21.17 -5.35
C ALA A 50 -19.30 -21.95 -4.08
N ASN A 51 -19.53 -21.26 -2.96
CA ASN A 51 -19.68 -21.83 -1.62
C ASN A 51 -18.49 -22.71 -1.20
N GLU A 52 -17.29 -22.34 -1.65
CA GLU A 52 -16.01 -22.98 -1.33
C GLU A 52 -14.86 -22.00 -1.60
N THR A 53 -13.63 -22.37 -1.20
CA THR A 53 -12.44 -21.60 -1.57
C THR A 53 -12.23 -21.66 -3.09
N VAL A 54 -11.93 -20.51 -3.69
CA VAL A 54 -11.59 -20.38 -5.11
C VAL A 54 -10.18 -19.80 -5.19
N ASP A 55 -9.24 -20.63 -5.60
CA ASP A 55 -7.79 -20.37 -5.72
C ASP A 55 -7.31 -20.34 -7.18
N ASP A 56 -8.24 -20.47 -8.14
CA ASP A 56 -7.99 -20.33 -9.58
C ASP A 56 -8.57 -19.01 -10.09
N ASP A 57 -7.69 -18.10 -10.53
CA ASP A 57 -8.05 -16.81 -11.12
C ASP A 57 -9.07 -16.95 -12.24
N ARG A 58 -8.90 -17.93 -13.14
CA ARG A 58 -9.83 -18.11 -14.27
C ARG A 58 -11.23 -18.38 -13.75
N ARG A 59 -11.34 -19.31 -12.80
CA ARG A 59 -12.61 -19.66 -12.17
C ARG A 59 -13.21 -18.48 -11.42
N ALA A 60 -12.39 -17.70 -10.72
CA ALA A 60 -12.85 -16.47 -10.07
C ALA A 60 -13.44 -15.48 -11.09
N TYR A 61 -12.77 -15.25 -12.23
CA TYR A 61 -13.28 -14.40 -13.30
C TYR A 61 -14.60 -14.94 -13.89
N GLU A 62 -14.68 -16.23 -14.17
CA GLU A 62 -15.90 -16.86 -14.71
C GLU A 62 -17.10 -16.70 -13.77
N LEU A 63 -16.87 -16.79 -12.46
CA LEU A 63 -17.89 -16.60 -11.44
C LEU A 63 -18.28 -15.13 -11.25
N VAL A 64 -17.31 -14.22 -11.22
CA VAL A 64 -17.53 -12.81 -10.83
C VAL A 64 -18.00 -11.94 -11.99
N LEU A 65 -17.45 -12.11 -13.20
CA LEU A 65 -17.74 -11.24 -14.35
C LEU A 65 -19.23 -11.05 -14.63
N PRO A 66 -20.09 -12.10 -14.58
CA PRO A 66 -21.53 -11.95 -14.78
C PRO A 66 -22.22 -11.05 -13.74
N HIS A 67 -21.62 -10.86 -12.57
CA HIS A 67 -22.18 -10.11 -11.44
C HIS A 67 -21.61 -8.69 -11.29
N VAL A 68 -20.58 -8.32 -12.06
CA VAL A 68 -19.88 -7.03 -11.92
C VAL A 68 -20.84 -5.83 -12.01
N GLU A 69 -21.76 -5.84 -12.96
CA GLU A 69 -22.75 -4.76 -13.08
C GLU A 69 -23.61 -4.62 -11.80
N HIS A 70 -24.06 -5.74 -11.25
CA HIS A 70 -24.88 -5.74 -10.04
C HIS A 70 -24.08 -5.24 -8.83
N VAL A 71 -22.85 -5.71 -8.65
CA VAL A 71 -21.94 -5.26 -7.59
C VAL A 71 -21.72 -3.74 -7.66
N LEU A 72 -21.47 -3.20 -8.86
CA LEU A 72 -21.21 -1.77 -9.04
C LEU A 72 -22.43 -0.89 -8.78
N THR A 73 -23.63 -1.43 -8.92
CA THR A 73 -24.89 -0.68 -8.80
C THR A 73 -25.60 -0.90 -7.47
N HIS A 74 -25.29 -1.98 -6.76
CA HIS A 74 -25.94 -2.41 -5.52
C HIS A 74 -24.92 -2.83 -4.45
N THR A 75 -23.90 -2.00 -4.20
CA THR A 75 -22.82 -2.32 -3.25
C THR A 75 -23.35 -2.67 -1.85
N ASP A 76 -24.45 -2.05 -1.43
CA ASP A 76 -25.04 -2.27 -0.10
C ASP A 76 -25.55 -3.71 0.10
N GLU A 77 -25.94 -4.41 -0.97
CA GLU A 77 -26.36 -5.82 -0.89
C GLU A 77 -25.19 -6.76 -0.55
N TYR A 78 -23.96 -6.32 -0.79
CA TYR A 78 -22.73 -7.08 -0.55
C TYR A 78 -22.01 -6.65 0.73
N GLU A 79 -22.71 -5.96 1.63
CA GLU A 79 -22.16 -5.42 2.87
C GLU A 79 -21.33 -6.41 3.68
N SER A 80 -21.80 -7.66 3.81
CA SER A 80 -21.10 -8.70 4.55
C SER A 80 -19.71 -9.02 3.99
N LEU A 81 -19.47 -8.75 2.70
CA LEU A 81 -18.20 -9.00 2.03
C LEU A 81 -17.23 -7.83 2.16
N TRP A 82 -17.70 -6.57 2.21
CA TRP A 82 -16.81 -5.41 2.21
C TRP A 82 -16.69 -4.66 3.54
N ARG A 83 -17.66 -4.79 4.45
CA ARG A 83 -17.75 -3.92 5.64
C ARG A 83 -16.48 -3.91 6.48
N GLU A 84 -15.94 -5.08 6.77
CA GLU A 84 -14.77 -5.20 7.64
C GLU A 84 -13.53 -4.54 7.03
N ALA A 85 -13.24 -4.84 5.76
CA ALA A 85 -12.13 -4.24 5.04
C ALA A 85 -12.30 -2.73 4.84
N TRP A 86 -13.51 -2.27 4.48
CA TRP A 86 -13.82 -0.84 4.36
C TRP A 86 -13.61 -0.11 5.69
N ASN A 87 -14.05 -0.68 6.81
CA ASN A 87 -13.85 -0.04 8.12
C ASN A 87 -12.36 0.16 8.42
N ARG A 88 -11.48 -0.77 8.03
CA ARG A 88 -10.03 -0.61 8.19
C ARG A 88 -9.49 0.55 7.35
N ILE A 89 -9.95 0.68 6.10
CA ILE A 89 -9.58 1.80 5.22
C ILE A 89 -10.11 3.11 5.78
N ALA A 90 -11.38 3.16 6.18
CA ALA A 90 -12.01 4.36 6.73
C ALA A 90 -11.30 4.86 7.99
N VAL A 91 -10.95 3.96 8.91
CA VAL A 91 -10.15 4.29 10.11
C VAL A 91 -8.77 4.82 9.72
N ALA A 92 -8.13 4.23 8.72
CA ALA A 92 -6.85 4.71 8.21
C ALA A 92 -6.97 6.12 7.63
N VAL A 93 -7.96 6.38 6.77
CA VAL A 93 -8.23 7.71 6.18
C VAL A 93 -8.50 8.74 7.27
N GLU A 94 -9.35 8.41 8.25
CA GLU A 94 -9.65 9.30 9.37
C GLU A 94 -8.40 9.62 10.20
N SER A 95 -7.50 8.64 10.37
CA SER A 95 -6.24 8.85 11.09
C SER A 95 -5.33 9.89 10.44
N PHE A 96 -5.34 10.00 9.11
CA PHE A 96 -4.62 11.06 8.40
C PHE A 96 -5.36 12.40 8.54
N ALA A 97 -6.68 12.39 8.36
CA ALA A 97 -7.51 13.60 8.45
C ALA A 97 -7.42 14.28 9.84
N ASN A 98 -7.33 13.50 10.91
CA ASN A 98 -7.21 14.01 12.27
C ASN A 98 -5.75 14.23 12.73
N GLY A 99 -4.75 13.90 11.89
CA GLY A 99 -3.33 14.12 12.14
C GLY A 99 -2.65 13.11 13.06
N SER A 100 -3.30 11.98 13.37
CA SER A 100 -2.69 10.87 14.11
C SER A 100 -1.66 10.14 13.25
N SER A 101 -2.02 9.85 11.99
CA SER A 101 -1.10 9.48 10.92
C SER A 101 -0.71 10.75 10.15
N ARG A 102 0.50 10.76 9.56
CA ARG A 102 1.07 11.96 8.94
C ARG A 102 1.68 11.64 7.58
N VAL A 103 1.55 12.60 6.67
CA VAL A 103 2.32 12.65 5.42
C VAL A 103 3.07 13.97 5.37
N GLU A 104 4.39 13.91 5.19
CA GLU A 104 5.23 15.06 4.86
C GLU A 104 5.68 14.94 3.40
N GLU A 105 5.44 15.98 2.61
CA GLU A 105 5.82 16.02 1.20
C GLU A 105 7.13 16.78 1.01
N ASP A 106 8.14 16.08 0.49
CA ASP A 106 9.39 16.67 0.02
C ASP A 106 9.35 16.84 -1.50
N GLN A 107 9.10 18.08 -1.92
CA GLN A 107 8.99 18.43 -3.34
C GLN A 107 10.33 18.33 -4.08
N GLU A 108 11.46 18.51 -3.40
CA GLU A 108 12.78 18.49 -4.03
C GLU A 108 13.24 17.06 -4.30
N ALA A 109 13.10 16.18 -3.30
CA ALA A 109 13.39 14.75 -3.43
C ALA A 109 12.29 13.98 -4.17
N LYS A 110 11.12 14.60 -4.36
CA LYS A 110 9.86 14.00 -4.84
C LYS A 110 9.46 12.79 -3.99
N LEU A 111 9.51 12.95 -2.68
CA LEU A 111 9.33 11.90 -1.68
C LEU A 111 8.17 12.27 -0.75
N SER A 112 7.25 11.32 -0.52
CA SER A 112 6.30 11.42 0.58
C SER A 112 6.78 10.58 1.76
N ILE A 113 6.84 11.18 2.95
CA ILE A 113 7.20 10.51 4.19
C ILE A 113 5.92 10.24 4.97
N VAL A 114 5.54 8.98 5.05
CA VAL A 114 4.31 8.51 5.68
C VAL A 114 4.65 7.91 7.04
N THR A 115 4.03 8.42 8.10
CA THR A 115 4.15 7.87 9.46
C THR A 115 2.76 7.49 9.96
N LEU A 116 2.55 6.20 10.23
CA LEU A 116 1.25 5.67 10.67
C LEU A 116 1.07 5.77 12.19
N ALA A 117 -0.16 6.02 12.63
CA ALA A 117 -0.51 6.21 14.04
C ALA A 117 -0.28 4.94 14.89
N PRO A 118 0.52 4.97 15.97
CA PRO A 118 0.75 3.82 16.86
C PRO A 118 -0.50 3.23 17.49
N ASP A 119 -1.44 4.06 17.93
CA ASP A 119 -2.64 3.59 18.64
C ASP A 119 -3.60 2.82 17.71
N ILE A 120 -3.50 3.07 16.40
CA ILE A 120 -4.32 2.44 15.36
C ILE A 120 -3.58 1.27 14.73
N PHE A 121 -2.30 1.44 14.38
CA PHE A 121 -1.49 0.47 13.63
C PHE A 121 -0.54 -0.35 14.53
N GLY A 122 -0.72 -0.30 15.85
CA GLY A 122 0.02 -1.07 16.84
C GLY A 122 -0.76 -2.27 17.39
N SER A 123 -0.39 -2.73 18.58
CA SER A 123 -0.94 -3.93 19.22
C SER A 123 -2.41 -3.81 19.65
N SER A 124 -2.96 -2.59 19.72
CA SER A 124 -4.35 -2.31 20.11
C SER A 124 -5.37 -2.31 18.96
N GLY A 125 -4.92 -2.44 17.70
CA GLY A 125 -5.79 -2.33 16.54
C GLY A 125 -5.30 -3.12 15.34
N PHE A 126 -4.89 -2.39 14.30
CA PHE A 126 -4.40 -2.92 13.04
C PHE A 126 -2.97 -3.43 13.19
N HIS A 127 -2.82 -4.73 13.43
CA HIS A 127 -1.53 -5.35 13.63
C HIS A 127 -0.76 -5.56 12.30
N PRO A 128 0.37 -4.87 12.07
CA PRO A 128 1.07 -4.90 10.76
C PRO A 128 1.75 -6.23 10.42
N ALA A 129 1.81 -7.15 11.37
CA ALA A 129 2.30 -8.51 11.16
C ALA A 129 1.27 -9.40 10.46
N PHE A 130 -0.01 -9.02 10.52
CA PHE A 130 -1.15 -9.77 9.97
C PHE A 130 -1.92 -8.96 8.94
N HIS A 131 -1.70 -7.65 8.86
CA HIS A 131 -2.41 -6.77 7.94
C HIS A 131 -1.43 -5.99 7.05
N THR A 132 -1.82 -5.75 5.80
CA THR A 132 -1.07 -4.97 4.81
C THR A 132 -1.07 -3.48 5.15
N ALA A 133 -0.11 -2.68 4.67
CA ALA A 133 -0.22 -1.22 4.84
C ALA A 133 -1.53 -0.71 4.18
N PRO A 134 -2.20 0.32 4.72
CA PRO A 134 -3.47 0.82 4.19
C PRO A 134 -3.22 1.64 2.91
N PHE A 135 -2.89 0.96 1.81
CA PHE A 135 -2.40 1.58 0.59
C PHE A 135 -3.41 2.56 -0.03
N THR A 136 -4.72 2.33 0.12
CA THR A 136 -5.72 3.28 -0.36
C THR A 136 -5.68 4.59 0.43
N ALA A 137 -5.58 4.51 1.76
CA ALA A 137 -5.44 5.71 2.59
C ALA A 137 -4.12 6.44 2.31
N ILE A 138 -3.02 5.69 2.14
CA ILE A 138 -1.71 6.26 1.83
C ILE A 138 -1.74 6.96 0.46
N SER A 139 -2.25 6.30 -0.58
CA SER A 139 -2.29 6.86 -1.95
C SER A 139 -3.23 8.07 -2.05
N HIS A 140 -4.27 8.13 -1.22
CA HIS A 140 -5.14 9.31 -1.12
C HIS A 140 -4.41 10.54 -0.53
N HIS A 141 -3.42 10.34 0.35
CA HIS A 141 -2.74 11.44 1.07
C HIS A 141 -1.29 11.71 0.63
N ALA A 142 -0.64 10.77 -0.06
CA ALA A 142 0.75 10.87 -0.49
C ALA A 142 0.85 11.02 -2.02
N HIS A 143 1.68 11.96 -2.48
CA HIS A 143 1.73 12.38 -3.89
C HIS A 143 3.14 12.42 -4.49
N GLY A 144 4.15 11.97 -3.75
CA GLY A 144 5.52 11.83 -4.22
C GLY A 144 5.71 10.73 -5.27
N GLU A 145 6.86 10.73 -5.93
CA GLU A 145 7.26 9.65 -6.85
C GLU A 145 7.77 8.41 -6.09
N LEU A 146 7.98 8.54 -4.79
CA LEU A 146 8.46 7.52 -3.87
C LEU A 146 7.85 7.78 -2.50
N PHE A 147 7.56 6.72 -1.76
CA PHE A 147 7.01 6.75 -0.42
C PHE A 147 7.98 6.09 0.56
N LEU A 148 8.28 6.76 1.66
CA LEU A 148 8.83 6.13 2.86
C LEU A 148 7.67 5.87 3.82
N ILE A 149 7.34 4.60 4.06
CA ILE A 149 6.24 4.22 4.92
C ILE A 149 6.82 3.68 6.23
N ALA A 150 6.61 4.42 7.32
CA ALA A 150 6.95 4.05 8.68
C ALA A 150 5.71 3.50 9.40
N THR A 151 5.76 2.22 9.76
CA THR A 151 4.67 1.50 10.41
C THR A 151 5.07 1.13 11.84
N PRO A 152 4.28 1.49 12.86
CA PRO A 152 4.65 1.23 14.24
C PRO A 152 4.63 -0.28 14.56
N LEU A 153 5.57 -0.73 15.39
CA LEU A 153 5.64 -2.07 15.95
C LEU A 153 5.92 -1.97 17.47
N ASP A 154 5.68 -3.04 18.23
CA ASP A 154 5.83 -3.05 19.70
C ASP A 154 7.19 -2.52 20.22
N LYS A 155 8.26 -2.63 19.42
CA LYS A 155 9.62 -2.25 19.80
C LYS A 155 10.30 -1.28 18.84
N GLY A 156 9.52 -0.52 18.07
CA GLY A 156 10.07 0.46 17.12
C GLY A 156 9.19 0.62 15.89
N TRP A 157 9.83 0.69 14.73
CA TRP A 157 9.14 0.95 13.47
C TRP A 157 9.59 -0.06 12.41
N ALA A 158 8.64 -0.58 11.66
CA ALA A 158 8.91 -1.20 10.37
C ALA A 158 8.96 -0.13 9.29
N TYR A 159 9.81 -0.36 8.30
CA TYR A 159 9.95 0.57 7.18
C TYR A 159 9.86 -0.12 5.84
N ARG A 160 9.20 0.57 4.91
CA ARG A 160 9.16 0.24 3.49
C ARG A 160 9.49 1.49 2.68
N ILE A 161 10.22 1.29 1.59
CA ILE A 161 10.42 2.29 0.54
C ILE A 161 9.70 1.73 -0.67
N ASP A 162 8.58 2.36 -1.01
CA ASP A 162 7.70 1.90 -2.09
C ASP A 162 7.56 3.01 -3.13
N TYR A 163 7.38 2.63 -4.39
CA TYR A 163 6.88 3.52 -5.42
C TYR A 163 5.35 3.53 -5.36
N PRO A 164 4.69 4.61 -5.81
CA PRO A 164 3.26 4.59 -6.04
C PRO A 164 2.87 3.39 -6.89
N TYR A 165 1.79 2.68 -6.54
CA TYR A 165 1.47 1.42 -7.19
C TYR A 165 1.23 1.59 -8.69
N TYR A 166 0.58 2.67 -9.14
CA TYR A 166 0.42 2.93 -10.58
C TYR A 166 1.73 3.03 -11.39
N SER A 167 2.89 3.23 -10.73
CA SER A 167 4.17 3.49 -11.40
C SER A 167 4.74 2.30 -12.18
N TRP A 168 4.26 1.07 -11.94
CA TRP A 168 4.64 -0.10 -12.74
C TRP A 168 3.77 -0.29 -13.98
N ALA A 169 2.55 0.26 -13.99
CA ALA A 169 1.62 0.09 -15.08
C ALA A 169 1.90 1.10 -16.21
N GLU A 170 1.81 0.63 -17.46
CA GLU A 170 1.78 1.53 -18.62
C GLU A 170 0.39 2.17 -18.68
N THR A 171 0.27 3.42 -18.20
CA THR A 171 -0.98 4.17 -18.25
C THR A 171 -0.87 5.38 -19.17
N MET A 172 -1.98 5.77 -19.79
CA MET A 172 -2.06 6.99 -20.63
C MET A 172 -2.07 8.29 -19.81
N VAL A 173 -2.37 8.20 -18.52
CA VAL A 173 -2.70 9.34 -17.66
C VAL A 173 -1.64 9.65 -16.60
N ARG A 174 -0.82 8.68 -16.20
CA ARG A 174 0.22 8.89 -15.17
C ARG A 174 1.62 8.70 -15.74
N PRO A 175 2.56 9.62 -15.42
CA PRO A 175 3.92 9.55 -15.94
C PRO A 175 4.67 8.32 -15.41
N SER A 176 5.45 7.67 -16.28
CA SER A 176 6.34 6.59 -15.88
C SER A 176 7.38 7.11 -14.88
N ILE A 177 7.61 6.36 -13.80
CA ILE A 177 8.63 6.71 -12.79
C ILE A 177 9.88 5.88 -13.04
N LYS A 178 11.03 6.54 -13.23
CA LYS A 178 12.30 5.85 -13.36
C LYS A 178 12.71 5.25 -12.02
N ARG A 179 12.93 3.93 -11.98
CA ARG A 179 13.43 3.24 -10.79
C ARG A 179 14.86 3.72 -10.47
N ARG A 180 15.06 4.09 -9.22
CA ARG A 180 16.29 4.63 -8.62
C ARG A 180 17.11 3.50 -7.98
N ASP A 181 18.43 3.65 -8.00
CA ASP A 181 19.35 2.74 -7.30
C ASP A 181 19.46 3.13 -5.82
N PHE A 182 19.13 2.20 -4.92
CA PHE A 182 19.19 2.41 -3.47
C PHE A 182 20.34 1.66 -2.79
N ASN A 183 21.25 1.00 -3.52
CA ASN A 183 22.32 0.18 -2.94
C ASN A 183 23.12 0.94 -1.87
N SER A 184 23.64 2.12 -2.20
CA SER A 184 24.43 2.93 -1.26
C SER A 184 23.63 3.38 -0.03
N LEU A 185 22.34 3.68 -0.21
CA LEU A 185 21.45 4.04 0.90
C LEU A 185 21.23 2.83 1.83
N MET A 186 21.00 1.64 1.27
CA MET A 186 20.81 0.43 2.07
C MET A 186 22.04 0.11 2.91
N THR A 187 23.24 0.28 2.34
CA THR A 187 24.50 0.13 3.08
C THR A 187 24.57 1.11 4.25
N ARG A 188 24.34 2.41 3.99
CA ARG A 188 24.41 3.45 5.02
C ARG A 188 23.38 3.25 6.14
N LEU A 189 22.14 2.88 5.80
CA LEU A 189 21.11 2.57 6.79
C LEU A 189 21.50 1.35 7.64
N ASN A 190 22.03 0.28 7.02
CA ASN A 190 22.50 -0.90 7.76
C ASN A 190 23.67 -0.61 8.70
N GLU A 191 24.56 0.33 8.38
CA GLU A 191 25.64 0.77 9.27
C GLU A 191 25.13 1.51 10.51
N LEU A 192 23.97 2.18 10.40
CA LEU A 192 23.34 2.90 11.51
C LEU A 192 22.53 1.98 12.43
N GLU A 193 22.11 0.81 11.94
CA GLU A 193 21.36 -0.16 12.76
C GLU A 193 22.24 -0.75 13.86
N LYS A 194 21.67 -0.87 15.05
CA LYS A 194 22.40 -1.36 16.23
C LYS A 194 22.40 -2.89 16.36
N ASP A 195 21.38 -3.54 15.78
CA ASP A 195 21.12 -4.97 15.95
C ASP A 195 21.12 -5.70 14.61
N GLY A 196 21.88 -6.79 14.51
CA GLY A 196 22.00 -7.60 13.28
C GLY A 196 20.84 -8.59 13.01
N TYR A 197 19.75 -8.52 13.77
CA TYR A 197 18.61 -9.45 13.64
C TYR A 197 17.82 -9.25 12.32
N ALA A 198 17.81 -8.02 11.82
CA ALA A 198 17.18 -7.63 10.57
C ALA A 198 18.10 -6.66 9.82
N LYS A 199 17.84 -6.48 8.52
CA LYS A 199 18.63 -5.58 7.69
C LYS A 199 17.76 -4.92 6.63
N TRP A 200 18.15 -3.72 6.23
CA TRP A 200 17.68 -3.04 5.05
C TRP A 200 18.12 -3.83 3.81
N LYS A 201 17.18 -4.17 2.95
CA LYS A 201 17.41 -4.89 1.70
C LYS A 201 16.65 -4.21 0.59
N LEU A 202 17.24 -4.20 -0.59
CA LEU A 202 16.47 -3.99 -1.82
C LEU A 202 15.42 -5.08 -1.92
N ASP A 203 14.26 -4.71 -2.44
CA ASP A 203 13.15 -5.61 -2.66
C ASP A 203 12.55 -5.35 -4.02
N SER A 204 12.41 -6.42 -4.79
CA SER A 204 11.76 -6.44 -6.09
C SER A 204 10.74 -7.58 -6.20
N SER A 205 10.39 -8.20 -5.06
CA SER A 205 9.40 -9.28 -5.00
C SER A 205 7.97 -8.77 -5.13
N GLU A 206 7.74 -7.51 -4.77
CA GLU A 206 6.48 -6.80 -4.94
C GLU A 206 6.65 -5.64 -5.94
N LEU A 207 5.66 -5.44 -6.83
CA LEU A 207 5.75 -4.48 -7.95
C LEU A 207 6.06 -3.03 -7.53
N ALA A 208 5.49 -2.60 -6.41
CA ALA A 208 5.68 -1.27 -5.85
C ALA A 208 6.92 -1.16 -4.95
N SER A 209 7.37 -2.27 -4.36
CA SER A 209 8.45 -2.23 -3.37
C SER A 209 9.80 -1.91 -4.01
N ALA A 210 10.60 -1.10 -3.33
CA ALA A 210 11.98 -0.81 -3.68
C ALA A 210 12.96 -1.36 -2.64
N ALA A 211 12.59 -1.21 -1.37
CA ALA A 211 13.40 -1.69 -0.25
C ALA A 211 12.57 -1.83 1.02
N LYS A 212 13.00 -2.72 1.91
CA LYS A 212 12.35 -2.98 3.20
C LYS A 212 13.37 -3.27 4.29
N PHE A 213 13.03 -2.90 5.53
CA PHE A 213 13.74 -3.43 6.69
C PHE A 213 13.10 -4.75 7.12
N SER A 214 13.80 -5.87 6.88
CA SER A 214 13.25 -7.21 7.08
C SER A 214 14.21 -8.18 7.75
N ASN A 215 13.65 -9.15 8.46
CA ASN A 215 14.40 -10.24 9.06
C ASN A 215 14.86 -11.27 7.99
N GLN A 216 15.46 -12.37 8.43
CA GLN A 216 15.96 -13.41 7.53
C GLN A 216 14.85 -14.13 6.75
N ASN A 217 13.62 -14.14 7.27
CA ASN A 217 12.45 -14.77 6.65
C ASN A 217 11.69 -13.80 5.72
N GLY A 218 12.23 -12.60 5.46
CA GLY A 218 11.61 -11.60 4.60
C GLY A 218 10.45 -10.83 5.24
N LYS A 219 10.10 -11.11 6.50
CA LYS A 219 9.08 -10.35 7.22
C LYS A 219 9.62 -9.02 7.70
N LEU A 220 8.78 -7.98 7.67
CA LEU A 220 9.10 -6.69 8.25
C LEU A 220 9.51 -6.85 9.73
N ALA A 221 10.49 -6.06 10.15
CA ALA A 221 11.03 -6.10 11.50
C ALA A 221 11.04 -4.70 12.11
N ALA A 222 11.11 -4.62 13.44
CA ALA A 222 11.30 -3.35 14.13
C ALA A 222 12.77 -2.91 13.98
N SER A 223 12.96 -1.79 13.26
CA SER A 223 14.24 -1.09 13.18
C SER A 223 14.52 -0.31 14.47
N SER A 224 15.81 -0.17 14.78
CA SER A 224 16.27 0.65 15.90
C SER A 224 16.28 2.15 15.57
N LEU A 225 16.12 2.50 14.30
CA LEU A 225 16.13 3.87 13.80
C LEU A 225 14.73 4.50 13.92
N GLN A 226 14.70 5.79 14.25
CA GLN A 226 13.46 6.57 14.30
C GLN A 226 13.08 7.12 12.91
N PRO A 227 11.79 7.40 12.65
CA PRO A 227 11.32 7.77 11.32
C PRO A 227 12.07 8.97 10.72
N ASP A 228 12.30 10.02 11.52
CA ASP A 228 12.99 11.24 11.08
C ASP A 228 14.43 10.97 10.61
N LEU A 229 15.13 10.02 11.25
CA LEU A 229 16.49 9.67 10.87
C LEU A 229 16.51 8.94 9.53
N VAL A 230 15.61 7.98 9.33
CA VAL A 230 15.48 7.24 8.08
C VAL A 230 15.06 8.17 6.95
N ALA A 231 14.08 9.05 7.20
CA ALA A 231 13.65 10.08 6.26
C ALA A 231 14.80 11.00 5.84
N GLY A 232 15.60 11.47 6.79
CA GLY A 232 16.78 12.29 6.50
C GLY A 232 17.83 11.58 5.63
N GLN A 233 18.13 10.31 5.91
CA GLN A 233 19.06 9.53 5.08
C GLN A 233 18.54 9.32 3.65
N LEU A 234 17.25 8.99 3.52
CA LEU A 234 16.62 8.79 2.22
C LEU A 234 16.59 10.10 1.41
N ARG A 235 16.14 11.21 2.02
CA ARG A 235 16.15 12.56 1.41
C ARG A 235 17.53 12.89 0.86
N ASN A 236 18.58 12.78 1.69
CA ASN A 236 19.95 13.08 1.27
C ASN A 236 20.42 12.19 0.13
N GLY A 237 20.19 10.87 0.22
CA GLY A 237 20.56 9.94 -0.85
C GLY A 237 19.84 10.22 -2.17
N LEU A 238 18.58 10.66 -2.12
CA LEU A 238 17.82 11.03 -3.31
C LEU A 238 18.37 12.32 -3.95
N LEU A 239 18.64 13.36 -3.16
CA LEU A 239 19.18 14.62 -3.65
C LEU A 239 20.60 14.46 -4.23
N GLU A 240 21.45 13.65 -3.60
CA GLU A 240 22.77 13.28 -4.13
C GLU A 240 22.66 12.65 -5.53
N SER A 241 21.69 11.74 -5.74
CA SER A 241 21.49 11.09 -7.04
C SER A 241 21.02 12.05 -8.14
N ILE A 242 20.19 13.03 -7.78
CA ILE A 242 19.66 14.05 -8.70
C ILE A 242 20.79 14.99 -9.13
N ALA A 243 21.65 15.40 -8.19
CA ALA A 243 22.78 16.28 -8.47
C ALA A 243 23.80 15.64 -9.43
N VAL A 244 24.00 14.32 -9.37
CA VAL A 244 24.92 13.59 -10.28
C VAL A 244 24.37 13.46 -11.70
N THR A 245 23.05 13.58 -11.89
CA THR A 245 22.39 13.39 -13.19
C THR A 245 22.17 14.70 -13.96
N ARG A 246 22.42 15.86 -13.35
CA ARG A 246 22.37 17.19 -13.98
C ARG A 246 23.74 17.61 -14.50
#